data_AF-A0A2K3J9Z1-F1
#
_entry.id   AF-A0A2K3J9Z1-F1
#
_cell.length_a   1.000
_cell.length_b   1.000
_cell.length_c   1.000
_cell.angle_alpha   90.00
_cell.angle_beta   90.00
_cell.angle_gamma   90.00
#
_symmetry.space_group_name_H-M   'P 1'
#
loop_
_entity.id
_entity.type
_entity.pdbx_description
1 polymer ?
#
loop_
_entity_poly.entity_id
_entity_poly.type
_entity_poly.pdbx_seq_one_letter_code
_entity_poly.pdbx_strand_id
1 'polypeptide(L)'
;QSLFRNNPRFACKMIKVMDLTESDVKYLLGKQYLHRMKDIVQCAEKVDEKQREIQVEPAEKNKKKEEKKQDSEPRQPSIFDF
;
A
#
# COMPACT_ATOMS: atom_id res chain seq x y z
N GLN A 1 -14.98 -17.55 1.54
CA GLN A 1 -13.93 -17.34 2.57
C GLN A 1 -13.66 -15.85 2.71
N SER A 2 -13.39 -15.33 3.91
CA SER A 2 -13.17 -13.88 4.14
C SER A 2 -11.71 -13.51 3.98
N LEU A 3 -11.42 -12.43 3.22
CA LEU A 3 -10.06 -11.90 3.02
C LEU A 3 -9.38 -11.52 4.33
N PHE A 4 -10.17 -11.05 5.31
CA PHE A 4 -9.70 -10.68 6.63
C PHE A 4 -9.14 -11.87 7.42
N ARG A 5 -9.68 -13.07 7.21
CA ARG A 5 -9.28 -14.29 7.94
C ARG A 5 -8.11 -15.01 7.29
N ASN A 6 -8.05 -14.94 5.96
CA ASN A 6 -7.07 -15.66 5.16
C ASN A 6 -5.73 -14.92 5.06
N ASN A 7 -5.73 -13.59 5.17
CA ASN A 7 -4.54 -12.78 4.96
C ASN A 7 -4.29 -11.82 6.15
N PRO A 8 -3.31 -12.12 7.02
CA PRO A 8 -3.01 -11.29 8.18
C PRO A 8 -2.48 -9.91 7.80
N ARG A 9 -1.75 -9.78 6.68
CA ARG A 9 -1.28 -8.48 6.18
C ARG A 9 -2.46 -7.60 5.76
N PHE A 10 -3.46 -8.20 5.12
CA PHE A 10 -4.67 -7.49 4.75
C PHE A 10 -5.44 -7.01 5.99
N ALA A 11 -5.69 -7.89 6.96
CA ALA A 11 -6.38 -7.54 8.20
C ALA A 11 -5.70 -6.38 8.94
N CYS A 12 -4.38 -6.47 9.09
CA CYS A 12 -3.54 -5.47 9.73
C CYS A 12 -3.62 -4.09 9.03
N LYS A 13 -3.58 -4.07 7.70
CA LYS A 13 -3.77 -2.83 6.91
C LYS A 13 -5.20 -2.30 7.01
N MET A 14 -6.20 -3.18 7.03
CA MET A 14 -7.60 -2.78 7.09
C MET A 14 -7.96 -2.13 8.43
N ILE A 15 -7.44 -2.66 9.54
CA ILE A 15 -7.60 -2.07 10.88
C ILE A 15 -7.09 -0.64 10.90
N LYS A 16 -5.92 -0.40 10.29
CA LYS A 16 -5.33 0.93 10.23
C LYS A 16 -6.06 1.90 9.29
N VAL A 17 -6.56 1.41 8.15
CA VAL A 17 -7.23 2.26 7.16
C VAL A 17 -8.65 2.63 7.60
N MET A 18 -9.30 1.75 8.36
CA MET A 18 -10.69 1.91 8.79
C MET A 18 -10.85 2.20 10.28
N ASP A 19 -9.74 2.44 11.01
CA ASP A 19 -9.71 2.69 12.45
C ASP A 19 -10.59 1.72 13.25
N LEU A 20 -10.45 0.43 12.94
CA LEU A 20 -11.30 -0.60 13.54
C LEU A 20 -10.96 -0.82 15.00
N THR A 21 -11.99 -0.89 15.84
CA THR A 21 -11.85 -1.21 17.25
C THR A 21 -11.67 -2.71 17.47
N GLU A 22 -11.18 -3.12 18.64
CA GLU A 22 -11.02 -4.54 18.98
C GLU A 22 -12.35 -5.32 18.86
N SER A 23 -13.48 -4.68 19.18
CA SER A 23 -14.83 -5.22 18.99
C SER A 23 -15.14 -5.54 17.52
N ASP A 24 -14.78 -4.64 16.60
CA ASP A 24 -15.05 -4.80 15.17
C ASP A 24 -14.18 -5.93 14.59
N VAL A 25 -12.92 -5.97 15.01
CA VAL A 25 -11.98 -7.03 14.64
C VAL A 25 -12.49 -8.39 15.12
N LYS A 26 -13.00 -8.46 16.36
CA LYS A 26 -13.62 -9.66 16.92
C LYS A 26 -14.87 -10.09 16.14
N TYR A 27 -15.69 -9.14 15.70
CA TYR A 27 -16.87 -9.40 14.87
C TYR A 27 -16.47 -9.96 13.49
N LEU A 28 -15.47 -9.37 12.83
CA LEU A 28 -14.96 -9.80 11.53
C LEU A 28 -14.30 -11.19 11.56
N LEU A 29 -13.52 -11.47 12.60
CA LEU A 29 -12.86 -12.76 12.81
C LEU A 29 -13.87 -13.86 13.16
N GLY A 30 -14.84 -13.56 14.00
CA GLY A 30 -15.76 -14.55 14.56
C GLY A 30 -15.09 -15.50 15.56
N LYS A 31 -15.89 -16.38 16.18
CA LYS A 31 -15.46 -17.24 17.29
C LYS A 31 -14.32 -18.22 16.95
N GLN A 32 -14.21 -18.63 15.69
CA GLN A 32 -13.23 -19.64 15.25
C GLN A 32 -11.79 -19.13 15.21
N TYR A 33 -11.60 -17.82 15.07
CA TYR A 33 -10.28 -17.21 14.84
C TYR A 33 -9.83 -16.29 15.97
N LEU A 34 -10.43 -16.43 17.16
CA LEU A 34 -10.06 -15.68 18.37
C LEU A 34 -8.57 -15.82 18.72
N HIS A 35 -7.98 -16.98 18.46
CA HIS A 35 -6.55 -17.21 18.69
C HIS A 35 -5.65 -16.28 17.85
N ARG A 36 -6.08 -15.87 16.66
CA ARG A 36 -5.33 -14.96 15.76
C ARG A 36 -5.59 -13.48 16.04
N MET A 37 -6.57 -13.18 16.90
CA MET A 37 -6.96 -11.80 17.20
C MET A 37 -5.79 -11.01 17.79
N LYS A 38 -5.07 -11.60 18.76
CA LYS A 38 -3.90 -10.98 19.38
C LYS A 38 -2.83 -10.64 18.35
N ASP A 39 -2.53 -11.56 17.43
CA ASP A 39 -1.51 -11.35 16.40
C ASP A 39 -1.89 -10.23 15.43
N ILE A 40 -3.17 -10.15 15.07
CA ILE A 40 -3.68 -9.12 14.15
C ILE A 40 -3.65 -7.73 14.79
N VAL A 41 -4.05 -7.62 16.07
CA VAL A 41 -4.03 -6.36 16.82
C VAL A 41 -2.60 -5.89 17.04
N GLN A 42 -1.70 -6.78 17.48
CA GLN A 42 -0.27 -6.45 17.64
C GLN A 42 0.39 -6.07 16.31
N CYS A 43 -0.02 -6.68 15.20
CA CYS A 43 0.46 -6.27 13.89
C CYS A 43 0.05 -4.83 13.58
N ALA A 44 -1.21 -4.46 13.84
CA ALA A 44 -1.70 -3.12 13.56
C ALA A 44 -0.94 -2.05 14.35
N GLU A 45 -0.64 -2.32 15.62
CA GLU A 45 0.19 -1.45 16.47
C GLU A 45 1.62 -1.27 15.91
N LYS A 46 2.27 -2.36 15.50
CA LYS A 46 3.65 -2.31 14.96
C LYS A 46 3.75 -1.65 13.59
N VAL A 47 2.68 -1.65 12.80
CA VAL A 47 2.63 -0.93 11.51
C VAL A 47 2.58 0.58 11.73
N ASP A 48 2.20 1.07 12.91
CA ASP A 48 2.24 2.49 13.23
C ASP A 48 3.67 3.06 13.25
N GLU A 49 4.64 2.27 13.74
CA GLU A 49 6.03 2.72 13.85
C GLU A 49 6.69 2.97 12.48
N LYS A 50 6.34 2.18 11.45
CA LYS A 50 7.04 2.24 10.16
C LYS A 50 6.51 3.29 9.17
N GLN A 51 5.34 3.88 9.43
CA GLN A 51 4.72 4.82 8.48
C GLN A 51 4.91 6.30 8.82
N ARG A 52 5.61 6.63 9.91
CA ARG A 52 5.86 8.04 10.30
C ARG A 52 7.04 8.69 9.56
N GLU A 53 7.75 7.99 8.68
CA GLU A 53 9.01 8.46 8.10
C GLU A 53 8.99 8.62 6.56
N ILE A 54 7.87 9.07 5.99
CA ILE A 54 7.90 9.57 4.61
C ILE A 54 7.32 10.97 4.57
N GLN A 55 8.16 11.95 4.89
CA GLN A 55 7.95 13.33 4.45
C GLN A 55 8.18 13.36 2.94
N VAL A 56 7.12 13.16 2.15
CA VAL A 56 7.16 13.49 0.74
C VAL A 56 6.98 15.01 0.64
N GLU A 57 8.09 15.76 0.59
CA GLU A 57 8.00 17.12 0.07
C GLU A 57 7.50 17.03 -1.39
N PRO A 58 6.41 17.73 -1.75
CA PRO A 58 5.95 17.76 -3.12
C PRO A 58 6.97 18.54 -3.94
N ALA A 59 7.72 17.85 -4.81
CA ALA A 59 8.59 18.50 -5.77
C ALA A 59 7.76 19.42 -6.68
N GLU A 60 7.90 20.74 -6.48
CA GLU A 60 7.35 21.78 -7.35
C GLU A 60 7.87 21.57 -8.78
N LYS A 61 6.97 21.16 -9.68
CA LYS A 61 7.27 21.09 -11.12
C LYS A 61 7.26 22.50 -11.71
N ASN A 62 8.39 23.20 -11.56
CA ASN A 62 8.66 24.44 -12.28
C ASN A 62 9.74 24.21 -13.35
N LYS A 63 9.34 24.19 -14.63
CA LYS A 63 9.87 25.02 -15.74
C LYS A 63 9.70 24.35 -17.11
N LYS A 64 8.98 25.06 -17.99
CA LYS A 64 9.16 25.04 -19.46
C LYS A 64 10.65 25.22 -19.79
N LYS A 65 11.19 24.41 -20.71
CA LYS A 65 12.11 24.86 -21.77
C LYS A 65 12.23 23.81 -22.86
N GLU A 66 11.90 24.28 -24.04
CA GLU A 66 12.06 23.73 -25.38
C GLU A 66 13.55 23.59 -25.74
N GLU A 67 13.83 22.81 -26.79
CA GLU A 67 15.06 22.76 -27.62
C GLU A 67 16.07 21.61 -27.44
N LYS A 68 15.92 20.66 -28.39
CA LYS A 68 16.95 20.02 -29.24
C LYS A 68 18.21 19.46 -28.55
N LYS A 69 18.21 18.14 -28.36
CA LYS A 69 19.44 17.34 -28.49
C LYS A 69 19.19 16.22 -29.50
N GLN A 70 20.01 16.25 -30.55
CA GLN A 70 20.11 15.24 -31.59
C GLN A 70 20.40 13.89 -30.94
N ASP A 71 19.45 12.99 -31.10
CA ASP A 71 19.45 11.64 -30.55
C ASP A 71 20.18 10.74 -31.55
N SER A 72 21.49 10.52 -31.34
CA SER A 72 22.30 9.58 -32.11
C SER A 72 22.23 8.18 -31.48
N GLU A 73 21.02 7.68 -31.26
CA GLU A 73 20.76 6.27 -30.96
C GLU A 73 19.99 5.66 -32.13
N PRO A 74 20.33 4.44 -32.59
CA PRO A 74 19.59 3.76 -33.63
C PRO A 74 18.20 3.41 -33.09
N ARG A 75 17.22 4.29 -33.36
CA ARG A 75 15.81 4.05 -33.04
C ARG A 75 15.40 2.72 -33.65
N GLN A 76 15.03 1.78 -32.80
CA GLN A 76 14.48 0.51 -33.26
C GLN A 76 13.15 0.77 -33.98
N PRO A 77 12.93 0.19 -35.16
CA PRO A 77 11.67 0.36 -35.86
C PRO A 77 10.52 -0.26 -35.05
N SER A 78 9.39 0.44 -35.01
CA SER A 78 8.16 -0.01 -34.34
C SER A 78 7.62 -1.26 -35.03
N ILE A 79 7.28 -2.29 -34.26
CA ILE A 79 6.67 -3.53 -34.75
C ILE A 79 5.15 -3.40 -35.00
N PHE A 80 4.58 -2.23 -34.70
CA PHE A 80 3.15 -1.93 -34.85
C PHE A 80 2.92 -0.84 -35.92
N ASP A 81 3.73 -0.84 -36.97
CA ASP A 81 3.46 -0.06 -38.18
C ASP A 81 2.82 -1.03 -39.20
N PHE A 82 1.52 -1.32 -39.01
CA PHE A 82 0.71 -2.16 -39.89
C PHE A 82 -0.09 -1.30 -40.87
#